data_AF-A0A2G5L8C7-F1
#
_entry.id   AF-A0A2G5L8C7-F1
#
_cell.length_a   1.000
_cell.length_b   1.000
_cell.length_c   1.000
_cell.angle_alpha   90.00
_cell.angle_beta   90.00
_cell.angle_gamma   90.00
#
_symmetry.space_group_name_H-M   'P 1'
#
loop_
_entity.id
_entity.type
_entity.pdbx_description
1 polymer ?
#
loop_
_entity_poly.entity_id
_entity_poly.type
_entity_poly.pdbx_seq_one_letter_code
_entity_poly.pdbx_strand_id
1 'polypeptide(L)'
;MKRIFIMDENGIKEYVPAEFLQKNSLPTLESYSEERKNEDKLLTIADLVKKFRVTRPTIYAWMEKGLLKKIPLGGRVLFHPDDINTLIEKMRGNSS
;
A
#
# COMPACT_ATOMS: atom_id res chain seq x y z
N MET A 1 -0.34 27.13 -22.85
CA MET A 1 0.54 26.00 -23.23
C MET A 1 0.68 25.99 -24.74
N LYS A 2 1.89 25.80 -25.27
CA LYS A 2 2.13 25.73 -26.71
C LYS A 2 1.83 24.30 -27.18
N ARG A 3 0.89 24.14 -28.11
CA ARG A 3 0.58 22.86 -28.78
C ARG A 3 1.41 22.79 -30.04
N ILE A 4 2.04 21.66 -30.31
CA ILE A 4 2.86 21.45 -31.51
C ILE A 4 2.12 20.44 -32.37
N PHE A 5 1.91 20.78 -33.65
CA PHE A 5 1.28 19.91 -34.62
C PHE A 5 2.29 19.55 -35.71
N ILE A 6 2.31 18.29 -36.11
CA ILE A 6 3.19 17.73 -37.14
C ILE A 6 2.28 17.17 -38.23
N MET A 7 2.60 17.46 -39.50
CA MET A 7 1.88 16.91 -40.63
C MET A 7 2.62 15.69 -41.17
N ASP A 8 1.97 14.54 -41.19
CA ASP A 8 2.46 13.31 -41.80
C ASP A 8 1.59 12.90 -43.00
N GLU A 9 1.91 11.77 -43.61
CA GLU A 9 1.23 11.22 -44.80
C GLU A 9 -0.27 10.96 -44.58
N ASN A 10 -0.71 10.89 -43.31
CA ASN A 10 -2.10 10.66 -42.91
C ASN A 10 -2.78 11.95 -42.39
N GLY A 11 -2.12 13.11 -42.48
CA GLY A 11 -2.66 14.42 -42.10
C GLY A 11 -1.96 15.06 -40.90
N ILE A 12 -2.66 15.98 -40.22
CA ILE A 12 -2.09 16.77 -39.13
C ILE A 12 -2.30 16.04 -37.81
N LYS A 13 -1.21 15.71 -37.10
CA LYS A 13 -1.20 15.06 -35.79
C LYS A 13 -0.56 15.95 -34.73
N GLU A 14 -1.14 16.00 -33.54
CA GLU A 14 -0.53 16.70 -32.40
C GLU A 14 0.69 15.92 -31.89
N TYR A 15 1.83 16.60 -31.77
CA TYR A 15 3.03 16.04 -31.16
C TYR A 15 2.84 15.96 -29.65
N VAL A 16 2.86 14.73 -29.14
CA VAL A 16 2.85 14.45 -27.71
C VAL A 16 4.21 13.83 -27.36
N PRO A 17 5.04 14.47 -26.52
CA PRO A 17 6.32 13.90 -26.07
C PRO A 17 6.12 12.52 -25.45
N ALA A 18 7.06 11.60 -25.69
CA ALA A 18 6.97 10.23 -25.20
C ALA A 18 6.88 10.15 -23.66
N GLU A 19 7.39 11.16 -22.96
CA GLU A 19 7.31 11.29 -21.50
C GLU A 19 5.87 11.45 -20.99
N PHE A 20 4.94 11.93 -21.82
CA PHE A 20 3.53 12.11 -21.46
C PHE A 20 2.71 10.82 -21.57
N LEU A 21 3.20 9.83 -22.32
CA LEU A 21 2.49 8.57 -22.56
C LEU A 21 2.59 7.58 -21.39
N GLN A 22 3.44 7.83 -20.40
CA GLN A 22 3.70 6.89 -19.29
C GLN A 22 2.76 7.06 -18.10
N LYS A 23 1.87 8.05 -18.07
CA LYS A 23 1.10 8.36 -16.85
C LYS A 23 -0.34 7.82 -16.79
N ASN A 24 -0.84 7.17 -17.85
CA ASN A 24 -2.26 6.83 -17.97
C ASN A 24 -2.59 5.36 -18.28
N SER A 25 -1.67 4.41 -18.10
CA SER A 25 -2.06 3.00 -17.94
C SER A 25 -2.25 2.66 -16.46
N LEU A 26 -3.47 2.20 -16.16
CA LEU A 26 -4.04 1.63 -14.92
C LEU A 26 -3.08 0.97 -13.88
N PRO A 27 -3.53 0.84 -12.61
CA PRO A 27 -2.72 1.01 -11.40
C PRO A 27 -1.64 -0.06 -11.31
N THR A 28 -0.39 0.38 -11.37
CA THR A 28 0.74 -0.50 -11.10
C THR A 28 0.67 -0.96 -9.63
N LEU A 29 0.41 -2.25 -9.47
CA LEU A 29 0.67 -3.05 -8.28
C LEU A 29 2.18 -3.03 -8.00
N GLU A 30 2.67 -1.89 -7.50
CA GLU A 30 4.09 -1.57 -7.40
C GLU A 30 4.61 -1.68 -5.96
N SER A 31 4.27 -2.76 -5.23
CA SER A 31 4.78 -2.93 -3.88
C SER A 31 4.94 -4.38 -3.43
N TYR A 32 5.54 -5.23 -4.26
CA TYR A 32 6.14 -6.51 -3.79
C TYR A 32 7.67 -6.38 -3.58
N SER A 33 8.22 -5.17 -3.77
CA SER A 33 9.67 -4.92 -3.79
C SER A 33 10.16 -4.04 -2.62
N GLU A 34 9.46 -4.03 -1.48
CA GLU A 34 9.92 -3.39 -0.23
C GLU A 34 9.92 -4.32 0.99
N GLU A 35 9.73 -5.63 0.78
CA GLU A 35 9.53 -6.61 1.86
C GLU A 35 10.79 -6.91 2.70
N ARG A 36 11.93 -6.24 2.46
CA ARG A 36 13.24 -6.62 3.01
C ARG A 36 14.00 -5.52 3.76
N LYS A 37 13.39 -4.36 4.05
CA LYS A 37 14.08 -3.23 4.72
C LYS A 37 13.23 -2.48 5.77
N ASN A 38 12.28 -3.14 6.43
CA ASN A 38 11.43 -2.47 7.43
C ASN A 38 11.16 -3.32 8.69
N GLU A 39 12.04 -4.27 9.01
CA GLU A 39 11.88 -5.12 10.20
C GLU A 39 11.93 -4.30 11.51
N ASP A 40 12.55 -3.12 11.50
CA ASP A 40 12.65 -2.24 12.68
C ASP A 40 11.57 -1.15 12.75
N LYS A 41 10.71 -1.01 11.73
CA LYS A 41 9.73 0.08 11.68
C LYS A 41 8.40 -0.34 12.28
N LEU A 42 7.98 0.41 13.30
CA LEU A 42 6.65 0.28 13.87
C LEU A 42 5.57 0.64 12.83
N LEU A 43 4.52 -0.19 12.78
CA LEU A 43 3.43 -0.06 11.82
C LEU A 43 2.28 0.75 12.41
N THR A 44 1.64 1.57 11.59
CA THR A 44 0.42 2.30 11.96
C THR A 44 -0.84 1.51 11.60
N ILE A 45 -1.99 1.94 12.12
CA ILE A 45 -3.30 1.39 11.72
C ILE A 45 -3.50 1.47 10.19
N ALA A 46 -3.03 2.54 9.54
CA ALA A 46 -3.14 2.68 8.09
C ALA A 46 -2.32 1.62 7.34
N ASP A 47 -1.15 1.27 7.87
CA ASP A 47 -0.30 0.22 7.31
C ASP A 47 -0.96 -1.15 7.48
N LEU A 48 -1.58 -1.42 8.64
CA LEU A 48 -2.31 -2.66 8.86
C LEU A 48 -3.53 -2.80 7.94
N VAL A 49 -4.30 -1.73 7.75
CA VAL A 49 -5.44 -1.69 6.81
C VAL A 49 -4.98 -2.08 5.40
N LYS A 50 -3.85 -1.54 4.94
CA LYS A 50 -3.27 -1.90 3.65
C LYS A 50 -2.78 -3.35 3.61
N LYS A 51 -2.04 -3.78 4.63
CA LYS A 51 -1.42 -5.12 4.70
C LYS A 51 -2.45 -6.24 4.74
N PHE A 52 -3.48 -6.09 5.56
CA PHE A 52 -4.52 -7.11 5.73
C PHE A 52 -5.70 -6.97 4.76
N ARG A 53 -5.77 -5.85 4.01
CA ARG A 53 -6.91 -5.52 3.14
C ARG A 53 -8.26 -5.53 3.90
N VAL A 54 -8.24 -5.00 5.13
CA VAL A 54 -9.42 -4.87 6.01
C VAL A 54 -9.72 -3.42 6.32
N THR A 55 -10.87 -3.16 6.93
CA THR A 55 -11.26 -1.80 7.32
C THR A 55 -10.71 -1.42 8.70
N ARG A 56 -10.67 -0.11 9.02
CA ARG A 56 -10.28 0.38 10.35
C ARG A 56 -11.11 -0.22 11.49
N PRO A 57 -12.46 -0.33 11.39
CA PRO A 57 -13.27 -1.02 12.39
C PRO A 57 -12.79 -2.44 12.70
N THR A 58 -12.37 -3.21 11.69
CA THR A 58 -11.82 -4.55 11.89
C THR A 58 -10.54 -4.52 12.73
N ILE A 59 -9.63 -3.58 12.45
CA ILE A 59 -8.40 -3.42 13.24
C ILE A 59 -8.72 -3.03 14.69
N TYR A 60 -9.68 -2.12 14.91
CA TYR A 60 -10.13 -1.76 16.26
C TYR A 60 -10.70 -2.96 17.00
N ALA A 61 -11.54 -3.77 16.35
CA ALA A 61 -12.08 -4.99 16.95
C ALA A 61 -10.97 -5.99 17.32
N TRP A 62 -9.91 -6.11 16.52
CA TRP A 62 -8.75 -6.95 16.86
C TRP A 62 -7.96 -6.42 18.06
N MET A 63 -7.85 -5.10 18.20
CA MET A 63 -7.25 -4.47 19.37
C MET A 63 -8.08 -4.73 20.63
N GLU A 64 -9.41 -4.57 20.55
CA GLU A 64 -10.32 -4.82 21.67
C GLU A 64 -10.33 -6.29 22.10
N LYS A 65 -10.22 -7.21 21.13
CA LYS A 65 -10.10 -8.65 21.37
C LYS A 65 -8.72 -9.09 21.86
N GLY A 66 -7.74 -8.18 21.96
CA GLY A 66 -6.37 -8.50 22.36
C GLY A 66 -5.57 -9.31 21.33
N LEU A 67 -6.03 -9.38 20.09
CA LEU A 67 -5.32 -10.05 18.99
C LEU A 67 -4.14 -9.23 18.48
N LEU A 68 -4.19 -7.91 18.68
CA LEU A 68 -3.13 -6.97 18.32
C LEU A 68 -2.68 -6.17 19.54
N LYS A 69 -1.37 -6.21 19.83
CA LYS A 69 -0.77 -5.42 20.91
C LYS A 69 -0.51 -3.99 20.45
N LYS A 70 -1.22 -3.04 21.04
CA LYS A 70 -1.08 -1.61 20.74
C LYS A 70 0.06 -0.97 21.54
N ILE A 71 0.89 -0.19 20.86
CA ILE A 71 1.96 0.61 21.46
C ILE A 71 1.56 2.10 21.33
N PRO A 72 1.08 2.75 22.40
CA PRO A 72 0.81 4.18 22.35
C PRO A 72 2.13 4.95 22.35
N LEU A 73 2.36 5.79 21.32
CA LEU A 73 3.55 6.62 21.20
C LEU A 73 3.17 8.00 20.66
N GLY A 74 3.33 9.05 21.47
CA GLY A 74 3.10 10.44 21.05
C GLY A 74 1.70 10.69 20.48
N GLY A 75 0.65 10.12 21.08
CA GLY A 75 -0.74 10.23 20.61
C GLY A 75 -1.09 9.37 19.40
N ARG A 76 -0.15 8.56 18.89
CA ARG A 76 -0.39 7.58 17.84
C ARG A 76 -0.43 6.17 18.42
N VAL A 77 -1.13 5.28 17.72
CA VAL A 77 -1.13 3.85 18.01
C VAL A 77 -0.29 3.14 16.97
N LEU A 78 0.72 2.43 17.45
CA LEU A 78 1.69 1.70 16.64
C LEU A 78 1.72 0.21 17.00
N PHE A 79 2.29 -0.62 16.11
CA PHE A 79 2.35 -2.07 16.25
C PHE A 79 3.74 -2.60 15.86
N HIS A 80 4.22 -3.60 16.59
CA HIS A 80 5.46 -4.28 16.27
C HIS A 80 5.25 -5.23 15.08
N PRO A 81 6.15 -5.29 14.08
CA PRO A 81 6.02 -6.21 12.96
C PRO A 81 5.97 -7.68 13.39
N ASP A 82 6.69 -8.09 14.44
CA ASP A 82 6.64 -9.47 14.96
C ASP A 82 5.26 -9.87 15.48
N ASP A 83 4.56 -8.96 16.15
CA ASP A 83 3.19 -9.22 16.63
C ASP A 83 2.25 -9.45 15.43
N ILE A 84 2.45 -8.69 14.34
CA ILE A 84 1.69 -8.84 13.10
C ILE A 84 1.99 -10.18 12.43
N ASN A 85 3.26 -10.57 12.35
CA ASN A 85 3.66 -11.85 11.77
C ASN A 85 3.09 -13.03 12.58
N THR A 86 3.16 -12.95 13.91
CA THR A 86 2.55 -13.95 14.81
C THR A 86 1.05 -14.09 14.59
N LEU A 87 0.34 -12.97 14.39
CA LEU A 87 -1.09 -12.99 14.09
C LEU A 87 -1.39 -13.68 12.75
N ILE A 88 -0.58 -13.43 11.72
CA ILE A 88 -0.71 -14.06 10.40
C ILE A 88 -0.51 -15.57 10.52
N GLU A 89 0.52 -16.01 11.22
CA GLU A 89 0.80 -17.44 11.43
C GLU A 89 -0.34 -18.12 12.21
N LYS A 90 -0.87 -17.49 13.25
CA LYS A 90 -2.05 -18.00 13.97
C LYS A 90 -3.28 -18.13 13.08
N MET A 91 -3.55 -17.13 12.23
CA MET A 91 -4.70 -17.21 11.30
C MET A 91 -4.53 -18.31 10.25
N ARG A 92 -3.30 -18.60 9.82
CA ARG A 92 -3.00 -19.71 8.90
C ARG A 92 -3.09 -21.08 9.58
N GLY A 93 -2.59 -21.19 10.81
CA GLY A 93 -2.53 -22.44 11.58
C GLY A 93 -3.89 -22.97 12.07
N ASN A 94 -4.91 -22.11 12.16
CA ASN A 94 -6.27 -22.52 12.55
C ASN A 94 -7.06 -23.23 11.44
N SER A 95 -6.41 -23.65 10.34
CA SER A 95 -7.00 -24.32 9.19
C SER A 95 -6.94 -25.86 9.23
N SER A 96 -6.52 -26.45 10.36
CA SER A 96 -6.34 -27.91 10.51
C SER A 96 -7.49 -28.59 11.23
#